data_AF-A0A7C8IAT4-F1
#
_entry.id   AF-A0A7C8IAT4-F1
#
_cell.length_a   1.000
_cell.length_b   1.000
_cell.length_c   1.000
_cell.angle_alpha   90.00
_cell.angle_beta   90.00
_cell.angle_gamma   90.00
#
_symmetry.space_group_name_H-M   'P 1'
#
loop_
_entity.id
_entity.type
_entity.pdbx_description
1 polymer ?
#
loop_
_entity_poly.entity_id
_entity_poly.type
_entity_poly.pdbx_seq_one_letter_code
_entity_poly.pdbx_strand_id
1 'polypeptide(L)'
;MFDQFTWTHIPALFVATATTFGGLLPFFSAKRAIEGFGLPKRFAVSKEAQPIMVFCSARITTIGAIMFAFYFQDKFAEVDTVMLVLGAYVGGVDGYVCWREGARKKGVERALSGAAIAAWGWFGMTAGA
;
A
#
# COMPACT_ATOMS: atom_id res chain seq x y z
N MET A 1 9.26 -17.60 -16.52
CA MET A 1 8.69 -16.70 -15.46
C MET A 1 9.72 -15.68 -15.01
N PHE A 2 10.96 -16.07 -14.74
CA PHE A 2 12.04 -15.12 -14.43
C PHE A 2 12.74 -14.54 -15.67
N ASP A 3 12.41 -15.05 -16.87
CA ASP A 3 13.04 -14.63 -18.12
C ASP A 3 12.72 -13.18 -18.50
N GLN A 4 11.61 -12.62 -17.99
CA GLN A 4 11.22 -11.22 -18.16
C GLN A 4 11.52 -10.35 -16.92
N PHE A 5 12.15 -10.90 -15.88
CA PHE A 5 12.45 -10.13 -14.69
C PHE A 5 13.53 -9.09 -14.98
N THR A 6 13.27 -7.84 -14.60
CA THR A 6 14.27 -6.76 -14.62
C THR A 6 14.38 -6.13 -13.24
N TRP A 7 15.49 -5.46 -12.96
CA TRP A 7 15.73 -4.80 -11.66
C TRP A 7 14.70 -3.73 -11.33
N THR A 8 14.06 -3.13 -12.35
CA THR A 8 13.02 -2.12 -12.16
C THR A 8 11.70 -2.69 -11.65
N HIS A 9 11.53 -4.02 -11.67
CA HIS A 9 10.35 -4.71 -11.13
C HIS A 9 10.37 -4.81 -9.60
N ILE A 10 11.54 -4.65 -8.98
CA ILE A 10 11.71 -4.84 -7.53
C ILE A 10 10.78 -3.94 -6.72
N PRO A 11 10.67 -2.62 -6.99
CA PRO A 11 9.75 -1.77 -6.23
C PRO A 11 8.29 -2.19 -6.37
N ALA A 12 7.84 -2.58 -7.57
CA ALA A 12 6.48 -3.05 -7.78
C ALA A 12 6.19 -4.35 -7.02
N LEU A 13 7.12 -5.32 -7.06
CA LEU A 13 7.01 -6.58 -6.31
C LEU A 13 7.07 -6.35 -4.81
N PHE A 14 7.88 -5.40 -4.34
CA PHE A 14 7.94 -5.01 -2.93
C PHE A 14 6.61 -4.41 -2.48
N VAL A 15 6.01 -3.50 -3.26
CA VAL A 15 4.70 -2.91 -2.96
C VAL A 15 3.60 -3.98 -3.00
N ALA A 16 3.59 -4.88 -3.98
CA ALA A 16 2.65 -5.99 -4.06
C ALA A 16 2.74 -6.91 -2.83
N THR A 17 3.96 -7.22 -2.40
CA THR A 17 4.22 -8.02 -1.19
C THR A 17 3.74 -7.30 0.06
N ALA A 18 4.13 -6.04 0.25
CA ALA A 18 3.79 -5.25 1.42
C ALA A 18 2.28 -5.01 1.54
N THR A 19 1.57 -4.77 0.43
CA THR A 19 0.11 -4.61 0.43
C THR A 19 -0.62 -5.93 0.65
N THR A 20 -0.16 -7.02 0.04
CA THR A 20 -0.77 -8.35 0.22
C THR A 20 -0.66 -8.81 1.67
N PHE A 21 0.57 -8.95 2.17
CA PHE A 21 0.82 -9.54 3.50
C PHE A 21 0.67 -8.52 4.63
N GLY A 22 1.04 -7.26 4.40
CA GLY A 22 0.78 -6.19 5.38
C GLY A 22 -0.72 -5.95 5.58
N GLY A 23 -1.53 -6.09 4.53
CA GLY A 23 -2.98 -6.03 4.61
C GLY A 23 -3.62 -7.18 5.42
N LEU A 24 -2.89 -8.29 5.64
CA LEU A 24 -3.37 -9.38 6.48
C LEU A 24 -3.20 -9.14 7.98
N LEU A 25 -2.36 -8.16 8.38
CA LEU A 25 -2.05 -7.91 9.79
C LEU A 25 -3.29 -7.68 10.68
N PRO A 26 -4.32 -6.91 10.26
CA PRO A 26 -5.49 -6.68 11.11
C PRO A 26 -6.33 -7.91 11.40
N PHE A 27 -6.28 -8.95 10.55
CA PHE A 27 -6.99 -10.21 10.79
C PHE A 27 -6.42 -10.96 12.00
N PHE A 28 -5.14 -10.78 12.29
CA PHE A 28 -4.49 -11.33 13.48
C PHE A 28 -4.51 -10.34 14.65
N SER A 29 -4.39 -9.05 14.37
CA SER A 29 -4.45 -8.00 15.39
C SER A 29 -4.72 -6.61 14.80
N ALA A 30 -5.99 -6.22 14.74
CA ALA A 30 -6.41 -4.89 14.30
C ALA A 30 -5.79 -3.77 15.15
N LYS A 31 -5.66 -3.98 16.47
CA LYS A 31 -4.97 -3.05 17.38
C LYS A 31 -3.53 -2.78 16.93
N ARG A 32 -2.73 -3.84 16.72
CA ARG A 32 -1.33 -3.71 16.29
C ARG A 32 -1.22 -3.08 14.91
N ALA A 33 -2.17 -3.36 14.02
CA ALA A 33 -2.20 -2.74 12.71
C ALA A 33 -2.45 -1.23 12.77
N ILE A 34 -3.39 -0.77 13.62
CA ILE A 34 -3.66 0.65 13.83
C ILE A 34 -2.44 1.35 14.45
N GLU A 35 -1.78 0.72 15.42
CA GLU A 35 -0.54 1.24 16.02
C GLU A 35 0.61 1.29 15.01
N GLY A 36 0.78 0.22 14.22
CA GLY A 36 1.80 0.13 13.17
C GLY A 36 1.59 1.13 12.03
N PHE A 37 0.33 1.50 11.76
CA PHE A 37 -0.01 2.58 10.83
C PHE A 37 0.45 3.96 11.34
N GLY A 38 0.69 4.08 12.64
CA GLY A 38 1.15 5.31 13.29
C GLY A 38 0.03 6.15 13.89
N LEU A 39 -1.20 5.63 13.97
CA LEU A 39 -2.33 6.35 14.54
C LEU A 39 -2.26 6.40 16.08
N PRO A 40 -2.83 7.45 16.71
CA PRO A 40 -2.87 7.57 18.16
C PRO A 40 -3.52 6.37 18.87
N LYS A 41 -3.03 6.02 20.07
CA LYS A 41 -3.51 4.89 20.88
C LYS A 41 -5.03 4.87 21.09
N ARG A 42 -5.69 6.04 21.11
CA ARG A 42 -7.16 6.15 21.23
C ARG A 42 -7.91 5.35 20.15
N PHE A 43 -7.37 5.30 18.93
CA PHE A 43 -7.96 4.51 17.85
C PHE A 43 -7.65 3.03 17.98
N ALA A 44 -6.44 2.69 18.42
CA ALA A 44 -6.02 1.30 18.58
C ALA A 44 -6.84 0.56 19.64
N VAL A 45 -7.26 1.25 20.71
CA VAL A 45 -8.10 0.66 21.77
C VAL A 45 -9.60 0.67 21.47
N SER A 46 -10.06 1.47 20.50
CA SER A 46 -11.47 1.50 20.10
C SER A 46 -11.87 0.18 19.44
N LYS A 47 -12.90 -0.45 20.00
CA LYS A 47 -13.47 -1.70 19.48
C LYS A 47 -14.22 -1.46 18.17
N GLU A 48 -14.70 -0.24 17.95
CA GLU A 48 -15.44 0.20 16.77
C GLU A 48 -14.50 0.44 15.58
N ALA A 49 -13.30 0.97 15.83
CA ALA A 49 -12.29 1.21 14.80
C ALA A 49 -11.66 -0.09 14.27
N GLN A 50 -11.57 -1.13 15.09
CA GLN A 50 -10.89 -2.38 14.74
C GLN A 50 -11.56 -3.14 13.56
N PRO A 51 -12.89 -3.35 13.52
CA PRO A 51 -13.57 -3.93 12.36
C PRO A 51 -13.38 -3.13 11.08
N ILE A 52 -13.41 -1.79 11.18
CA ILE A 52 -13.18 -0.91 10.03
C ILE A 52 -11.77 -1.09 9.49
N MET A 53 -10.76 -1.21 10.36
CA MET A 53 -9.39 -1.52 9.95
C MET A 53 -9.31 -2.84 9.18
N VAL A 54 -9.99 -3.89 9.64
CA VAL A 54 -10.03 -5.19 8.95
C VAL A 54 -10.68 -5.04 7.56
N PHE A 55 -11.84 -4.37 7.46
CA PHE A 55 -12.50 -4.13 6.18
C PHE A 55 -11.64 -3.34 5.20
N CYS A 56 -10.94 -2.30 5.67
CA CYS A 56 -10.05 -1.51 4.83
C CYS A 56 -8.85 -2.33 4.37
N SER A 57 -8.21 -3.09 5.26
CA SER A 57 -7.02 -3.86 4.90
C SER A 57 -7.31 -5.08 4.04
N ALA A 58 -8.51 -5.67 4.12
CA ALA A 58 -8.96 -6.68 3.16
C ALA A 58 -8.90 -6.17 1.70
N ARG A 59 -9.27 -4.90 1.49
CA ARG A 59 -9.19 -4.25 0.17
C ARG A 59 -7.74 -4.03 -0.25
N ILE A 60 -6.86 -3.64 0.68
CA ILE A 60 -5.42 -3.51 0.41
C ILE A 60 -4.79 -4.86 0.04
N THR A 61 -5.14 -5.95 0.74
CA THR A 61 -4.70 -7.30 0.37
C THR A 61 -5.17 -7.68 -1.03
N THR A 62 -6.41 -7.33 -1.38
CA THR A 62 -6.96 -7.58 -2.73
C THR A 62 -6.17 -6.84 -3.80
N ILE A 63 -5.80 -5.58 -3.56
CA ILE A 63 -4.98 -4.80 -4.50
C ILE A 63 -3.61 -5.46 -4.71
N GLY A 64 -2.93 -5.88 -3.64
CA GLY A 64 -1.65 -6.59 -3.75
C GLY A 64 -1.76 -7.92 -4.52
N ALA A 65 -2.83 -8.68 -4.28
CA ALA A 65 -3.11 -9.90 -5.04
C ALA A 65 -3.37 -9.63 -6.53
N ILE A 66 -4.07 -8.54 -6.87
CA ILE A 66 -4.27 -8.10 -8.25
C ILE A 66 -2.94 -7.73 -8.90
N MET A 67 -2.04 -7.02 -8.20
CA MET A 67 -0.71 -6.72 -8.71
C MET A 67 0.08 -7.98 -9.03
N PHE A 68 0.08 -8.98 -8.15
CA PHE A 68 0.71 -10.27 -8.43
C PHE A 68 0.07 -10.98 -9.63
N ALA A 69 -1.27 -10.99 -9.71
CA ALA A 69 -1.97 -11.61 -10.83
C ALA A 69 -1.61 -10.95 -12.17
N PHE A 70 -1.55 -9.62 -12.24
CA PHE A 70 -1.10 -8.90 -13.43
C PHE A 70 0.37 -9.16 -13.74
N TYR A 71 1.22 -9.16 -12.73
CA TYR A 71 2.64 -9.46 -12.90
C TYR A 71 2.86 -10.87 -13.49
N PHE A 72 2.16 -11.89 -12.99
CA PHE A 72 2.25 -13.26 -13.52
C PHE A 72 1.58 -13.45 -14.88
N GLN A 73 0.78 -12.49 -15.33
CA GLN A 73 0.19 -12.44 -16.68
C GLN A 73 1.04 -11.61 -17.66
N ASP A 74 2.23 -11.18 -17.26
CA ASP A 74 3.10 -10.25 -18.01
C ASP A 74 2.41 -8.90 -18.35
N LYS A 75 1.42 -8.51 -17.55
CA LYS A 75 0.63 -7.27 -17.67
C LYS A 75 1.26 -6.13 -16.86
N PHE A 76 2.49 -5.76 -17.23
CA PHE A 76 3.30 -4.82 -16.45
C PHE A 76 2.78 -3.38 -16.48
N ALA A 77 2.14 -2.95 -17.56
CA ALA A 77 1.53 -1.62 -17.65
C ALA A 77 0.36 -1.45 -16.66
N GLU A 78 -0.39 -2.53 -16.42
CA GLU A 78 -1.45 -2.57 -15.44
C GLU A 78 -0.90 -2.56 -14.01
N VAL A 79 0.24 -3.22 -13.76
CA VAL A 79 0.96 -3.10 -12.47
C VAL A 79 1.36 -1.64 -12.22
N ASP A 80 1.91 -0.96 -13.22
CA ASP A 80 2.28 0.46 -13.13
C ASP A 80 1.05 1.37 -12.92
N THR A 81 -0.08 1.05 -13.55
CA THR A 81 -1.35 1.74 -13.32
C THR A 81 -1.81 1.60 -11.87
N VAL A 82 -1.73 0.39 -11.31
CA VAL A 82 -2.05 0.15 -9.89
C VAL A 82 -1.10 0.92 -8.98
N MET A 83 0.22 0.89 -9.26
CA MET A 83 1.23 1.65 -8.51
C MET A 83 0.90 3.15 -8.50
N LEU A 84 0.57 3.73 -9.64
CA LEU A 84 0.17 5.13 -9.78
C LEU A 84 -1.02 5.47 -8.88
N VAL A 85 -2.12 4.74 -9.05
CA VAL A 85 -3.39 5.02 -8.34
C VAL A 85 -3.25 4.77 -6.84
N LEU A 86 -2.63 3.65 -6.46
CA LEU A 86 -2.38 3.29 -5.06
C LEU A 86 -1.49 4.34 -4.39
N GLY A 87 -0.36 4.68 -4.99
CA GLY A 87 0.59 5.63 -4.43
C GLY A 87 -0.01 7.04 -4.29
N ALA A 88 -0.67 7.52 -5.34
CA ALA A 88 -1.20 8.88 -5.37
C ALA A 88 -2.41 9.05 -4.45
N TYR A 89 -3.38 8.14 -4.54
CA TYR A 89 -4.62 8.27 -3.77
C TYR A 89 -4.47 7.73 -2.35
N VAL A 90 -4.11 6.46 -2.18
CA VAL A 90 -4.04 5.84 -0.84
C VAL A 90 -2.90 6.48 -0.04
N GLY A 91 -1.72 6.67 -0.63
CA GLY A 91 -0.62 7.36 0.03
C GLY A 91 -0.96 8.81 0.43
N GLY A 92 -1.71 9.52 -0.42
CA GLY A 92 -2.21 10.87 -0.12
C GLY A 92 -3.22 10.89 1.03
N VAL A 93 -4.21 10.01 1.01
CA VAL A 93 -5.22 9.87 2.07
C VAL A 93 -4.57 9.47 3.39
N ASP A 94 -3.66 8.51 3.37
CA ASP A 94 -2.89 8.07 4.53
C ASP A 94 -2.10 9.22 5.16
N GLY A 95 -1.43 10.01 4.32
CA GLY A 95 -0.70 11.19 4.75
C GLY A 95 -1.61 12.24 5.38
N TYR A 96 -2.73 12.54 4.72
CA TYR A 96 -3.74 13.50 5.18
C TYR A 96 -4.35 13.11 6.53
N VAL A 97 -4.82 11.86 6.68
CA VAL A 97 -5.47 11.39 7.90
C VAL A 97 -4.47 11.35 9.06
N CYS A 98 -3.27 10.80 8.85
CA CYS A 98 -2.24 10.79 9.90
C CYS A 98 -1.83 12.20 10.31
N TRP A 99 -1.75 13.15 9.37
CA TRP A 99 -1.48 14.54 9.70
C TRP A 99 -2.59 15.15 10.57
N ARG A 100 -3.85 14.96 10.15
CA ARG A 100 -5.03 15.48 10.85
C ARG A 100 -5.15 14.92 12.27
N GLU A 101 -4.85 13.65 12.46
CA GLU A 101 -4.97 12.96 13.75
C GLU A 101 -3.77 13.19 14.70
N GLY A 102 -2.84 14.06 14.32
CA GLY A 102 -1.69 14.44 15.16
C GLY A 102 -0.44 13.57 14.97
N ALA A 103 -0.50 12.55 14.11
CA ALA A 103 0.63 11.71 13.74
C ALA A 103 1.45 12.32 12.57
N ARG A 104 1.81 13.60 12.67
CA ARG A 104 2.39 14.40 11.56
C ARG A 104 3.63 13.76 10.90
N LYS A 105 4.57 13.27 11.71
CA LYS A 105 5.79 12.62 11.17
C LYS A 105 5.45 11.41 10.30
N LYS A 106 4.51 10.57 10.77
CA LYS A 106 4.01 9.42 10.02
C LYS A 106 3.18 9.85 8.81
N GLY A 107 2.39 10.91 8.91
CA GLY A 107 1.68 11.47 7.76
C GLY A 107 2.62 11.88 6.62
N VAL A 108 3.72 12.57 6.92
CA VAL A 108 4.73 12.94 5.92
C VAL A 108 5.39 11.71 5.30
N GLU A 109 5.79 10.74 6.13
CA GLU A 109 6.40 9.48 5.66
C GLU A 109 5.47 8.73 4.68
N ARG A 110 4.17 8.66 4.99
CA ARG A 110 3.18 7.99 4.14
C ARG A 110 2.91 8.76 2.84
N ALA A 111 2.85 10.09 2.89
CA ALA A 111 2.70 10.90 1.69
C ALA A 111 3.91 10.79 0.75
N LEU A 112 5.14 10.82 1.31
CA LEU A 112 6.37 10.70 0.52
C LEU A 112 6.54 9.31 -0.09
N SER A 113 6.28 8.26 0.69
CA SER A 113 6.30 6.88 0.15
C SER A 113 5.22 6.67 -0.91
N GLY A 114 4.02 7.20 -0.69
CA GLY A 114 2.94 7.22 -1.69
C GLY A 114 3.36 7.93 -2.99
N ALA A 115 3.95 9.11 -2.89
CA ALA A 115 4.43 9.87 -4.04
C ALA A 115 5.53 9.11 -4.81
N ALA A 116 6.46 8.45 -4.12
CA ALA A 116 7.49 7.64 -4.76
C ALA A 116 6.90 6.43 -5.50
N ILE A 117 5.93 5.74 -4.89
CA ILE A 117 5.18 4.64 -5.51
C ILE A 117 4.42 5.14 -6.75
N ALA A 118 3.76 6.29 -6.63
CA ALA A 118 3.00 6.90 -7.71
C ALA A 118 3.89 7.27 -8.89
N ALA A 119 5.04 7.89 -8.62
CA ALA A 119 6.03 8.25 -9.63
C ALA A 119 6.56 7.00 -10.35
N TRP A 120 6.82 5.91 -9.63
CA TRP A 120 7.28 4.65 -10.22
C TRP A 120 6.28 4.11 -11.26
N GLY A 121 5.00 4.12 -10.92
CA GLY A 121 3.93 3.74 -11.85
C GLY A 121 3.75 4.74 -12.99
N TRP A 122 3.81 6.04 -12.71
CA TRP A 122 3.66 7.09 -13.73
C TRP A 122 4.69 6.99 -14.85
N PHE A 123 5.95 6.70 -14.49
CA PHE A 123 7.05 6.56 -15.45
C PHE A 123 7.10 5.18 -16.12
N GLY A 124 6.14 4.29 -15.87
CA GLY A 124 6.09 2.97 -16.51
C GLY A 124 7.31 2.11 -16.19
N MET A 125 7.88 2.26 -15.00
CA MET A 125 9.16 1.64 -14.65
C MET A 125 9.09 0.11 -14.61
N THR A 126 7.91 -0.47 -14.40
CA THR A 126 7.71 -1.93 -14.42
C THR A 126 7.51 -2.43 -15.85
N ALA A 127 6.77 -1.71 -16.68
CA ALA A 127 6.58 -2.04 -18.09
C ALA A 127 7.83 -1.78 -18.94
N GLY A 128 8.78 -0.98 -18.43
CA GLY A 128 10.01 -0.63 -19.13
C GLY A 128 9.74 0.32 -20.29
N ALA A 129 9.06 1.43 -19.99
CA ALA A 129 8.71 2.50 -20.94
C ALA A 129 9.77 2.76 -22.02
#